data_AF-A0A3D4RMF2-F1
#
_entry.id   AF-A0A3D4RMF2-F1
#
_cell.length_a   1.000
_cell.length_b   1.000
_cell.length_c   1.000
_cell.angle_alpha   90.00
_cell.angle_beta   90.00
_cell.angle_gamma   90.00
#
_symmetry.space_group_name_H-M   'P 1'
#
loop_
_entity.id
_entity.type
_entity.pdbx_description
1 polymer ?
#
loop_
_entity_poly.entity_id
_entity_poly.type
_entity_poly.pdbx_seq_one_letter_code
_entity_poly.pdbx_strand_id
1 'polypeptide(L)' 'VKEDVEYVDSIQQDIAWLGFKWGNIYYASDYFQQLYDLAIRFIKEGKAYVDEQTAEQ' A
#
# COMPACT_ATOMS: atom_id res chain seq x y z
N VAL A 1 -13.19 -2.86 -3.25
CA VAL A 1 -13.00 -3.68 -2.03
C VAL A 1 -12.49 -2.73 -0.97
N LYS A 2 -13.31 -2.39 0.02
CA LYS A 2 -12.90 -1.52 1.13
C LYS A 2 -11.89 -2.31 1.95
N GLU A 3 -10.72 -1.75 2.22
CA GLU A 3 -9.94 -2.22 3.34
C GLU A 3 -10.84 -2.10 4.57
N ASP A 4 -11.24 -3.24 5.14
CA ASP A 4 -12.09 -3.25 6.32
C ASP A 4 -11.20 -2.89 7.50
N VAL A 5 -11.47 -1.72 8.09
CA VAL A 5 -10.80 -1.20 9.29
C VAL A 5 -10.77 -2.25 10.40
N GLU A 6 -11.77 -3.14 10.43
CA GLU A 6 -11.82 -4.30 11.34
C GLU A 6 -10.59 -5.21 11.27
N TYR A 7 -10.00 -5.41 10.08
CA TYR A 7 -8.77 -6.21 9.95
C TYR A 7 -7.54 -5.47 10.47
N VAL A 8 -7.50 -4.15 10.31
CA VAL A 8 -6.41 -3.33 10.84
C VAL A 8 -6.44 -3.35 12.37
N ASP A 9 -7.64 -3.25 12.95
CA ASP A 9 -7.83 -3.25 14.40
C ASP A 9 -7.53 -4.61 15.01
N SER A 10 -7.93 -5.72 14.37
CA SER A 10 -7.64 -7.07 14.86
C SER A 10 -6.14 -7.36 14.87
N ILE A 11 -5.42 -6.99 13.81
CA ILE A 11 -3.95 -7.13 13.73
C ILE A 11 -3.26 -6.36 14.87
N GLN A 12 -3.72 -5.14 15.17
CA GLN A 12 -3.15 -4.36 16.26
C GLN A 12 -3.40 -5.00 17.63
N GLN A 13 -4.60 -5.55 17.85
CA GLN A 13 -4.95 -6.26 19.08
C GLN A 13 -4.13 -7.53 19.27
N ASP A 14 -3.94 -8.32 18.22
CA ASP A 14 -3.15 -9.56 18.28
C ASP A 14 -1.68 -9.26 18.63
N ILE A 15 -1.09 -8.23 18.04
CA ILE A 15 0.29 -7.82 18.33
C ILE A 15 0.42 -7.32 19.78
N ALA A 16 -0.58 -6.58 20.27
CA ALA A 16 -0.62 -6.17 21.68
C ALA A 16 -0.80 -7.37 22.64
N TRP A 17 -1.62 -8.36 22.26
CA TRP A 17 -1.82 -9.60 23.02
C TRP A 17 -0.54 -10.43 23.13
N LEU A 18 0.28 -10.45 22.07
CA LEU A 18 1.61 -11.07 22.08
C LEU A 18 2.63 -10.33 22.97
N GLY A 19 2.26 -9.22 23.60
CA GLY A 19 3.10 -8.44 24.51
C GLY A 19 4.02 -7.44 23.82
N PHE A 20 3.88 -7.25 22.51
CA PHE A 20 4.65 -6.26 21.75
C PHE A 20 3.95 -4.90 21.75
N LYS A 21 4.76 -3.84 21.65
CA LYS A 21 4.27 -2.46 21.51
C LYS A 21 4.77 -1.90 20.20
N TRP A 22 3.87 -1.25 19.48
CA TRP A 22 4.19 -0.50 18.28
C TRP A 22 5.13 0.65 18.62
N GLY A 23 6.16 0.83 17.79
CA GLY A 23 6.96 2.06 17.82
C GLY A 23 6.27 3.18 17.05
N ASN A 24 5.90 2.91 15.80
CA ASN A 24 5.14 3.80 14.92
C ASN A 24 4.14 2.97 14.11
N ILE A 25 3.03 3.59 13.72
CA ILE A 25 2.03 3.00 12.83
C ILE A 25 2.09 3.76 11.50
N TYR A 26 2.16 3.03 10.39
CA TYR A 26 2.18 3.60 9.05
C TYR A 26 1.15 2.91 8.19
N TYR A 27 0.39 3.68 7.41
CA TYR A 27 -0.55 3.15 6.43
C TYR A 27 0.04 3.35 5.04
N ALA A 28 0.03 2.31 4.22
CA ALA A 28 0.52 2.40 2.84
C ALA A 28 -0.25 3.47 2.03
N SER A 29 -1.53 3.65 2.35
CA SER A 29 -2.41 4.65 1.74
C SER A 29 -1.99 6.09 1.98
N ASP A 30 -1.32 6.40 3.11
CA ASP A 30 -0.75 7.73 3.39
C ASP A 30 0.31 8.12 2.35
N TYR A 31 0.90 7.14 1.67
CA TYR A 31 1.96 7.32 0.67
C TYR A 31 1.45 7.25 -0.77
N PHE A 32 0.14 7.12 -1.02
CA PHE A 32 -0.39 6.97 -2.38
C PHE A 32 0.01 8.12 -3.31
N GLN A 33 0.03 9.37 -2.82
CA GLN A 33 0.50 10.50 -3.64
C GLN A 33 1.98 10.33 -4.02
N GLN A 34 2.84 9.92 -3.08
CA GLN A 34 4.26 9.69 -3.36
C GLN A 34 4.46 8.55 -4.37
N LEU A 35 3.69 7.46 -4.22
CA LEU A 35 3.72 6.34 -5.16
C LEU A 35 3.26 6.75 -6.56
N TYR A 36 2.24 7.61 -6.66
CA TYR A 36 1.80 8.17 -7.93
C TYR A 36 2.87 9.05 -8.58
N ASP A 37 3.49 9.94 -7.81
CA ASP A 37 4.56 10.81 -8.32
C ASP A 37 5.77 10.00 -8.82
N LEU A 38 6.10 8.91 -8.11
CA LEU A 38 7.11 7.94 -8.55
C LEU A 38 6.72 7.25 -9.86
N ALA A 39 5.46 6.85 -10.02
CA ALA A 39 4.97 6.25 -11.26
C ALA A 39 5.10 7.23 -12.45
N ILE A 40 4.70 8.50 -12.27
CA ILE A 40 4.91 9.55 -13.28
C ILE A 40 6.38 9.70 -13.63
N ARG A 41 7.26 9.70 -12.61
CA ARG A 41 8.70 9.80 -12.83
C ARG A 41 9.21 8.63 -13.68
N PHE A 42 8.79 7.40 -13.38
CA PHE A 42 9.22 6.23 -14.16
C PHE A 42 8.73 6.27 -15.61
N ILE A 43 7.52 6.77 -15.86
CA ILE A 43 7.02 6.99 -17.23
C ILE A 43 7.90 8.02 -17.95
N LYS A 44 8.21 9.15 -17.30
CA LYS A 44 9.06 10.21 -17.89
C LYS A 44 10.50 9.74 -18.14
N GLU A 45 11.02 8.83 -17.32
CA GLU A 45 12.35 8.22 -17.50
C GLU A 45 12.37 7.08 -18.53
N GLY A 46 11.23 6.75 -19.15
CA GLY A 46 11.12 5.63 -20.10
C GLY A 46 11.25 4.25 -19.46
N LYS A 47 11.04 4.16 -18.14
CA LYS A 47 11.15 2.93 -17.34
C LYS A 47 9.81 2.26 -17.04
N ALA A 48 8.70 2.89 -17.41
CA ALA A 48 7.36 2.36 -17.27
C ALA A 48 6.49 2.77 -18.46
N TYR A 49 5.50 1.94 -18.78
CA TYR A 49 4.48 2.20 -19.80
C TYR A 49 3.14 1.65 -19.30
N VAL A 50 2.04 2.05 -19.95
CA VAL A 50 0.71 1.48 -19.70
C VAL A 50 0.49 0.33 -20.66
N ASP A 51 0.23 -0.85 -20.12
CA ASP A 51 -0.13 -2.02 -20.92
C ASP A 51 -1.65 -2.04 -21.15
N GLU A 52 -2.06 -2.21 -22.41
CA GLU A 52 -3.46 -2.28 -22.83
C GLU A 52 -3.93 -3.72 -23.09
N GLN A 53 -3.03 -4.70 -22.93
CA GLN A 53 -3.38 -6.12 -23.07
C GLN A 53 -4.41 -6.54 -22.02
N THR A 54 -5.26 -7.50 -22.40
CA THR A 54 -6.21 -8.09 -21.45
C THR A 54 -5.45 -9.00 -20.48
N ALA A 55 -6.06 -9.29 -19.33
CA ALA A 55 -5.46 -10.17 -18.32
C ALA A 55 -5.20 -11.62 -18.82
N GLU A 56 -5.75 -12.01 -19.97
CA GLU A 56 -5.63 -13.35 -20.57
C GLU A 56 -4.44 -13.47 -21.53
N GLN A 57 -3.85 -12.35 -21.94
CA GLN A 57 -2.67 -12.31 -22.81
C GLN A 57 -1.39 -12.24 -21.97
#